data_AF-A0A7C7J1A7-F1
#
_entry.id   AF-A0A7C7J1A7-F1
#
_cell.length_a   1.000
_cell.length_b   1.000
_cell.length_c   1.000
_cell.angle_alpha   90.00
_cell.angle_beta   90.00
_cell.angle_gamma   90.00
#
_symmetry.space_group_name_H-M   'P 1'
#
loop_
_entity.id
_entity.type
_entity.pdbx_description
1 polymer ?
#
loop_
_entity_poly.entity_id
_entity_poly.type
_entity_poly.pdbx_seq_one_letter_code
_entity_poly.pdbx_strand_id
1 'polypeptide(L)'
;MSSKILLKTIKEYQKSIEENAQIKLARNAAARGEITDLAMDWEAFRRIDHTFSEMVSGQLEVTNQKSSGRCWGFAGLNLFRIYLGRKYNLKQFEFSQSYFMFWD
;
A
#
# COMPACT_ATOMS: atom_id res chain seq x y z
N MET A 1 -18.81 16.59 28.85
CA MET A 1 -17.94 17.37 27.92
C MET A 1 -18.82 17.90 26.80
N SER A 2 -18.84 19.23 26.59
CA SER A 2 -19.62 19.82 25.50
C SER A 2 -19.03 19.39 24.16
N SER A 3 -19.80 18.66 23.35
CA SER A 3 -19.43 18.17 22.02
C SER A 3 -19.46 19.27 20.93
N LYS A 4 -19.66 20.53 21.33
CA LYS A 4 -19.83 21.65 20.38
C LYS A 4 -18.51 22.39 20.16
N ILE A 5 -18.10 22.46 18.89
CA ILE A 5 -17.00 23.32 18.46
C ILE A 5 -17.50 24.77 18.50
N LEU A 6 -16.83 25.62 19.29
CA LEU A 6 -17.15 27.03 19.40
C LEU A 6 -16.37 27.85 18.38
N LEU A 7 -16.96 28.96 17.89
CA LEU A 7 -16.29 29.90 17.00
C LEU A 7 -14.99 30.47 17.58
N LYS A 8 -14.93 30.63 18.91
CA LYS A 8 -13.72 31.04 19.63
C LYS A 8 -12.58 30.04 19.42
N THR A 9 -12.86 28.75 19.57
CA THR A 9 -11.89 27.67 19.38
C THR A 9 -11.36 27.61 17.95
N ILE A 10 -12.22 27.85 16.95
CA ILE A 10 -11.80 27.91 15.53
C ILE A 10 -10.83 29.07 15.30
N LYS A 11 -11.12 30.25 15.85
CA LYS A 11 -10.24 31.43 15.73
C LYS A 11 -8.88 31.20 16.41
N GLU A 12 -8.88 30.52 17.56
CA GLU A 12 -7.64 30.15 18.26
C GLU A 12 -6.77 29.21 17.41
N TYR A 13 -7.37 28.20 16.76
CA TYR A 13 -6.64 27.31 15.85
C TYR A 13 -6.17 28.00 14.56
N GLN A 14 -6.97 28.90 13.99
CA GLN A 14 -6.51 29.69 12.85
C GLN A 14 -5.28 30.52 13.20
N LYS A 15 -5.30 31.18 14.36
CA LYS A 15 -4.16 31.95 14.86
C LYS A 15 -2.92 31.07 15.04
N SER A 16 -3.05 29.90 15.65
CA SER A 16 -1.89 29.02 15.87
C SER A 16 -1.30 28.47 14.56
N ILE A 17 -2.13 28.21 13.54
CA ILE A 17 -1.67 27.84 12.19
C ILE A 17 -0.98 29.01 11.51
N GLU A 18 -1.52 30.22 11.62
CA GLU A 18 -0.95 31.43 11.00
C GLU A 18 0.38 31.85 11.65
N GLU A 19 0.59 31.55 12.92
CA GLU A 19 1.86 31.83 13.61
C GLU A 19 2.98 30.84 13.21
N ASN A 20 2.64 29.63 12.77
CA ASN A 20 3.62 28.60 12.43
C ASN A 20 3.98 28.58 10.93
N ALA A 21 5.21 28.97 10.60
CA ALA A 21 5.72 28.99 9.23
C ALA A 21 5.76 27.60 8.56
N GLN A 22 6.09 26.55 9.31
CA GLN A 22 6.17 25.18 8.80
C GLN A 22 4.77 24.65 8.42
N ILE A 23 3.76 24.94 9.24
CA ILE A 23 2.37 24.56 8.93
C ILE A 23 1.88 25.28 7.67
N LYS A 24 2.19 26.58 7.52
CA LYS A 24 1.85 27.34 6.30
C LYS A 24 2.50 26.74 5.06
N LEU A 25 3.78 26.37 5.13
CA LEU A 25 4.51 25.71 4.04
C LEU A 25 3.86 24.37 3.68
N ALA A 26 3.65 23.49 4.67
CA ALA A 26 3.07 22.17 4.47
C ALA A 26 1.65 22.26 3.88
N ARG A 27 0.82 23.19 4.37
CA ARG A 27 -0.53 23.43 3.84
C ARG A 27 -0.50 23.87 2.37
N ASN A 28 0.39 24.79 2.02
CA ASN A 28 0.50 25.28 0.64
C ASN A 28 0.97 24.19 -0.32
N ALA A 29 1.88 23.32 0.13
CA ALA A 29 2.31 22.16 -0.64
C ALA A 29 1.16 21.16 -0.81
N ALA A 30 0.48 20.79 0.29
CA ALA A 30 -0.64 19.84 0.27
C ALA A 30 -1.85 20.32 -0.54
N ALA A 31 -2.05 21.64 -0.67
CA ALA A 31 -3.11 22.19 -1.51
C ALA A 31 -2.85 22.05 -3.03
N ARG A 32 -1.62 21.70 -3.43
CA ARG A 32 -1.19 21.61 -4.84
C ARG A 32 -0.70 20.22 -5.27
N GLY A 33 -0.58 19.27 -4.36
CA GLY A 33 -0.05 17.94 -4.67
C GLY A 33 -0.61 16.85 -3.76
N GLU A 34 -0.36 15.59 -4.13
CA GLU A 34 -0.78 14.44 -3.34
C GLU A 34 -0.01 14.36 -2.03
N ILE A 35 -0.73 14.18 -0.93
CA ILE A 35 -0.13 14.18 0.42
C ILE A 35 0.91 13.06 0.56
N THR A 36 0.69 11.90 -0.08
CA THR A 36 1.62 10.77 -0.05
C THR A 36 2.98 11.11 -0.67
N ASP A 37 2.98 11.90 -1.73
CA ASP A 37 4.21 12.29 -2.43
C ASP A 37 4.98 13.33 -1.61
N LEU A 38 4.25 14.24 -0.96
CA LEU A 38 4.81 15.27 -0.08
C LEU A 38 5.36 14.69 1.22
N ALA A 39 4.73 13.65 1.74
CA ALA A 39 5.11 12.98 2.99
C ALA A 39 6.17 11.88 2.78
N MET A 40 6.63 11.66 1.55
CA MET A 40 7.63 10.63 1.25
C MET A 40 8.96 10.92 1.94
N ASP A 41 9.41 9.98 2.77
CA ASP A 41 10.75 10.00 3.36
C ASP A 41 11.74 9.30 2.42
N TRP A 42 12.47 10.09 1.65
CA TRP A 42 13.49 9.60 0.73
C TRP A 42 14.68 8.95 1.44
N GLU A 43 15.01 9.35 2.66
CA GLU A 43 16.07 8.71 3.45
C GLU A 43 15.65 7.30 3.87
N ALA A 44 14.39 7.13 4.29
CA ALA A 44 13.84 5.81 4.58
C ALA A 44 13.73 4.95 3.32
N PHE A 45 13.22 5.51 2.22
CA PHE A 45 13.03 4.79 0.96
C PHE A 45 14.36 4.25 0.39
N ARG A 46 15.44 5.05 0.42
CA ARG A 46 16.76 4.63 -0.08
C ARG A 46 17.40 3.50 0.71
N ARG A 47 16.94 3.22 1.94
CA ARG A 47 17.45 2.12 2.77
C ARG A 47 16.76 0.77 2.49
N ILE A 48 15.72 0.75 1.66
CA ILE A 48 15.03 -0.50 1.31
C ILE A 48 15.96 -1.32 0.41
N ASP A 49 16.41 -2.47 0.92
CA ASP A 49 17.21 -3.45 0.18
C ASP A 49 16.34 -4.66 -0.18
N HIS A 50 16.42 -5.09 -1.44
CA HIS A 50 15.72 -6.26 -1.97
C HIS A 50 16.65 -7.49 -2.09
N THR A 51 17.79 -7.46 -1.39
CA THR A 51 18.73 -8.58 -1.27
C THR A 51 18.35 -9.43 -0.05
N PHE A 52 18.18 -10.73 -0.28
CA PHE A 52 17.82 -11.69 0.77
C PHE A 52 18.80 -12.85 0.75
N SER A 53 19.24 -13.29 1.94
CA SER A 53 20.17 -14.43 2.07
C SER A 53 19.53 -15.75 1.62
N GLU A 54 18.25 -15.92 1.93
CA GLU A 54 17.48 -17.11 1.62
C GLU A 54 16.28 -16.74 0.75
N MET A 55 16.18 -17.34 -0.44
CA MET A 55 15.08 -17.13 -1.36
C MET A 55 14.41 -18.45 -1.75
N VAL A 56 13.08 -18.44 -1.77
CA VAL A 56 12.28 -19.57 -2.24
C VAL A 56 12.47 -19.71 -3.75
N SER A 57 13.02 -20.83 -4.24
CA SER A 57 13.26 -21.02 -5.68
C SER A 57 12.01 -21.34 -6.50
N GLY A 58 12.04 -21.10 -7.81
CA GLY A 58 10.94 -21.48 -8.71
C GLY A 58 9.66 -20.64 -8.53
N GLN A 59 9.81 -19.36 -8.20
CA GLN A 59 8.69 -18.43 -8.31
C GLN A 59 8.23 -18.31 -9.77
N LEU A 60 6.92 -18.15 -9.96
CA LEU A 60 6.30 -17.92 -11.26
C LEU A 60 5.96 -16.44 -11.43
N GLU A 61 5.67 -16.01 -12.66
CA GLU A 61 5.32 -14.63 -12.98
C GLU A 61 4.18 -14.08 -12.11
N VAL A 62 4.24 -12.79 -11.80
CA VAL A 62 3.28 -12.12 -10.91
C VAL A 62 1.84 -12.18 -11.45
N THR A 63 0.89 -12.44 -10.57
CA THR A 63 -0.55 -12.43 -10.87
C THR A 63 -1.17 -11.05 -10.63
N ASN A 64 -2.26 -10.70 -11.31
CA ASN A 64 -2.97 -9.42 -11.11
C ASN A 64 -4.47 -9.62 -10.80
N GLN A 65 -4.90 -9.24 -9.59
CA GLN A 65 -6.31 -9.34 -9.17
C GLN A 65 -7.23 -8.27 -9.79
N LYS A 66 -6.65 -7.23 -10.40
CA LYS A 66 -7.32 -6.04 -10.93
C LYS A 66 -8.17 -5.36 -9.84
N SER A 67 -9.21 -4.63 -10.22
CA SER A 67 -10.13 -3.94 -9.29
C SER A 67 -11.07 -4.92 -8.59
N SER A 68 -10.52 -5.82 -7.76
CA SER A 68 -11.28 -6.79 -6.96
C SER A 68 -10.65 -6.99 -5.58
N GLY A 69 -11.43 -7.46 -4.61
CA GLY A 69 -10.99 -7.73 -3.23
C GLY A 69 -10.38 -9.13 -3.00
N ARG A 70 -9.75 -9.73 -4.02
CA ARG A 70 -9.39 -11.17 -4.04
C ARG A 70 -7.96 -11.47 -3.59
N CYS A 71 -7.28 -10.53 -2.94
CA CYS A 71 -5.86 -10.64 -2.61
C CYS A 71 -5.53 -11.92 -1.83
N TRP A 72 -6.39 -12.31 -0.90
CA TRP A 72 -6.20 -13.50 -0.07
C TRP A 72 -6.25 -14.80 -0.89
N GLY A 73 -7.19 -14.92 -1.84
CA GLY A 73 -7.27 -16.05 -2.78
C GLY A 73 -6.07 -16.09 -3.72
N PHE A 74 -5.66 -14.93 -4.25
CA PHE A 74 -4.45 -14.82 -5.06
C PHE A 74 -3.19 -15.22 -4.28
N ALA A 75 -3.05 -14.79 -3.02
CA ALA A 75 -1.92 -15.15 -2.16
C ALA A 75 -1.84 -16.66 -1.91
N GLY A 76 -2.97 -17.30 -1.56
CA GLY A 76 -3.02 -18.75 -1.36
C GLY A 76 -2.68 -19.54 -2.62
N LEU A 77 -3.27 -19.17 -3.76
CA LEU A 77 -3.00 -19.83 -5.05
C LEU A 77 -1.57 -19.59 -5.53
N ASN A 78 -0.98 -18.42 -5.23
CA ASN A 78 0.42 -18.11 -5.52
C ASN A 78 1.39 -18.99 -4.74
N LEU A 79 1.07 -19.31 -3.49
CA LEU A 79 1.87 -20.24 -2.69
C LEU A 79 1.81 -21.65 -3.28
N PHE A 80 0.60 -22.15 -3.60
CA PHE A 80 0.42 -23.51 -4.09
C PHE A 80 1.05 -23.75 -5.45
N ARG A 81 1.03 -22.77 -6.35
CA ARG A 81 1.57 -22.94 -7.71
C ARG A 81 3.09 -23.11 -7.75
N ILE A 82 3.83 -22.65 -6.72
CA ILE A 82 5.28 -22.90 -6.61
C ILE A 82 5.56 -24.40 -6.55
N TYR A 83 4.80 -25.15 -5.74
CA TYR A 83 4.97 -26.60 -5.62
C TYR A 83 4.72 -27.31 -6.96
N LEU A 84 3.62 -26.98 -7.64
CA LEU A 84 3.31 -27.58 -8.95
C LEU A 84 4.32 -27.18 -10.03
N GLY A 85 4.76 -25.92 -10.04
CA GLY A 85 5.78 -25.41 -10.94
C GLY A 85 7.07 -26.22 -10.85
N ARG A 86 7.54 -26.49 -9.62
CA ARG A 86 8.70 -27.34 -9.37
C ARG A 86 8.47 -28.80 -9.75
N LYS A 87 7.33 -29.38 -9.34
CA LYS A 87 7.02 -30.81 -9.55
C LYS A 87 6.87 -31.19 -11.02
N TYR A 88 6.26 -30.32 -11.81
CA TYR A 88 5.93 -30.58 -13.22
C TYR A 88 6.77 -29.75 -14.21
N ASN A 89 7.81 -29.07 -13.72
CA ASN A 89 8.71 -28.22 -14.53
C ASN A 89 7.95 -27.18 -15.37
N LEU A 90 6.93 -26.54 -14.79
CA LEU A 90 6.10 -25.55 -15.48
C LEU A 90 6.75 -24.17 -15.34
N LYS A 91 6.96 -23.49 -16.47
CA LYS A 91 7.48 -22.12 -16.50
C LYS A 91 6.40 -21.05 -16.35
N GLN A 92 5.18 -21.36 -16.76
CA GLN A 92 4.01 -20.47 -16.71
C GLN A 92 2.81 -21.30 -16.28
N PHE A 93 2.28 -21.01 -15.10
CA PHE A 93 1.11 -21.70 -14.56
C PHE A 93 0.37 -20.82 -13.55
N GLU A 94 -0.96 -20.85 -13.61
CA GLU A 94 -1.85 -20.24 -12.65
C GLU A 94 -3.03 -21.17 -12.37
N PHE A 95 -3.48 -21.20 -11.13
CA PHE A 95 -4.80 -21.72 -10.81
C PHE A 95 -5.87 -20.71 -11.24
N SER A 96 -7.07 -21.20 -11.55
CA SER A 96 -8.20 -20.33 -11.80
C SER A 96 -8.63 -19.61 -10.53
N GLN A 97 -8.22 -18.35 -10.37
CA GLN A 97 -8.61 -17.52 -9.24
C GLN A 97 -10.08 -17.10 -9.32
N SER A 98 -10.67 -17.09 -10.53
CA SER A 98 -12.11 -16.89 -10.73
C SER A 98 -12.92 -18.10 -10.28
N TYR A 99 -12.45 -19.32 -10.54
CA TYR A 99 -13.11 -20.53 -10.05
C TYR A 99 -13.12 -20.58 -8.52
N PHE A 100 -11.98 -20.27 -7.89
CA PHE A 100 -11.92 -20.14 -6.45
C PHE A 100 -12.93 -19.12 -5.91
N MET A 101 -12.97 -17.92 -6.49
CA MET A 101 -13.88 -16.85 -6.06
C MET A 101 -15.36 -17.16 -6.32
N PHE A 102 -15.68 -18.01 -7.29
CA PHE A 102 -17.07 -18.37 -7.56
C PHE A 102 -17.71 -19.16 -6.42
N TRP A 103 -16.89 -19.90 -5.66
CA TRP A 103 -17.34 -20.79 -4.59
C TRP A 103 -17.10 -20.26 -3.17
N ASP A 104 -16.42 -19.12 -3.07
CA ASP A 104 -16.31 -18.36 -1.82
C ASP A 104 -17.62 -17.64 -1.51
#